data_AF-I2GT27-F1
#
_entry.id   AF-I2GT27-F1
#
_cell.length_a   1.000
_cell.length_b   1.000
_cell.length_c   1.000
_cell.angle_alpha   90.00
_cell.angle_beta   90.00
_cell.angle_gamma   90.00
#
_symmetry.space_group_name_H-M   'P 1'
#
loop_
_entity.id
_entity.type
_entity.pdbx_description
1 polymer ?
#
loop_
_entity_poly.entity_id
_entity_poly.type
_entity_poly.pdbx_seq_one_letter_code
_entity_poly.pdbx_strand_id
1 'polypeptide(L)'
;MNSSNTLRKSLWVNAIFADLGAIAAFFLSGKWSVVDDLTNGQAVLFGVEMVVLAGLAAYAAWKPTISKSLVSLIIAFNSLLLIYLIVRFEDPAISALGMEVIAFDAVIVLALIIVQIRSLRAYSQAVKPTMVS
;
A
#
# COMPACT_ATOMS: atom_id res chain seq x y z
N MET A 1 -19.57 -10.13 -10.40
CA MET A 1 -19.66 -8.65 -10.39
C MET A 1 -19.02 -7.99 -9.16
N ASN A 2 -19.12 -8.55 -7.93
CA ASN A 2 -18.57 -7.90 -6.73
C ASN A 2 -17.03 -7.77 -6.65
N SER A 3 -16.26 -8.73 -7.19
CA SER A 3 -14.78 -8.72 -7.06
C SER A 3 -14.10 -7.55 -7.77
N SER A 4 -14.64 -7.10 -8.91
CA SER A 4 -14.11 -5.96 -9.66
C SER A 4 -14.26 -4.65 -8.86
N ASN A 5 -15.43 -4.45 -8.24
CA ASN A 5 -15.69 -3.28 -7.40
C ASN A 5 -14.85 -3.31 -6.11
N THR A 6 -14.69 -4.48 -5.49
CA THR A 6 -13.83 -4.63 -4.31
C THR A 6 -12.37 -4.34 -4.63
N LEU A 7 -11.84 -4.84 -5.76
CA LEU A 7 -10.47 -4.56 -6.20
C LEU A 7 -10.27 -3.06 -6.48
N ARG A 8 -11.24 -2.42 -7.14
CA ARG A 8 -11.15 -0.98 -7.40
C ARG A 8 -11.17 -0.15 -6.12
N LYS A 9 -12.01 -0.51 -5.16
CA LYS A 9 -12.06 0.14 -3.84
C LYS A 9 -10.74 -0.02 -3.09
N SER A 10 -10.16 -1.23 -3.06
CA SER A 10 -8.89 -1.44 -2.37
C SER A 10 -7.73 -0.70 -3.02
N LEU A 11 -7.73 -0.51 -4.33
CA LEU A 11 -6.75 0.33 -5.03
C LEU A 11 -6.91 1.81 -4.66
N TRP A 12 -8.13 2.33 -4.55
CA TRP A 12 -8.35 3.70 -4.06
C TRP A 12 -7.92 3.90 -2.60
N VAL A 13 -8.21 2.94 -1.73
CA VAL A 13 -7.76 3.00 -0.34
C VAL A 13 -6.24 2.99 -0.26
N ASN A 14 -5.57 2.16 -1.09
CA ASN A 14 -4.12 2.18 -1.18
C ASN A 14 -3.59 3.55 -1.64
N ALA A 15 -4.21 4.14 -2.66
CA ALA A 15 -3.83 5.46 -3.15
C ALA A 15 -3.92 6.52 -2.04
N ILE A 16 -5.02 6.55 -1.30
CA ILE A 16 -5.22 7.50 -0.20
C ILE A 16 -4.22 7.25 0.93
N PHE A 17 -4.00 6.00 1.32
CA PHE A 17 -3.04 5.65 2.37
C PHE A 17 -1.63 6.12 2.01
N ALA A 18 -1.18 5.82 0.79
CA ALA A 18 0.13 6.23 0.30
C ALA A 18 0.22 7.77 0.18
N ASP A 19 -0.83 8.45 -0.29
CA ASP A 19 -0.84 9.91 -0.38
C ASP A 19 -0.74 10.57 1.02
N LEU A 20 -1.45 10.05 2.02
CA LEU A 20 -1.32 10.51 3.41
C LEU A 20 0.10 10.27 3.96
N GLY A 21 0.70 9.11 3.66
CA GLY A 21 2.09 8.81 4.02
C GLY A 21 3.08 9.79 3.38
N ALA A 22 2.88 10.13 2.11
CA ALA A 22 3.70 11.12 1.40
C ALA A 22 3.55 12.53 2.01
N ILE A 23 2.32 12.95 2.29
CA ILE A 23 2.05 14.24 2.94
C ILE A 23 2.72 14.29 4.32
N ALA A 24 2.59 13.23 5.11
CA ALA A 24 3.24 13.17 6.42
C ALA A 24 4.76 13.30 6.26
N ALA A 25 5.37 12.52 5.37
CA ALA A 25 6.81 12.56 5.15
C ALA A 25 7.32 13.93 4.70
N PHE A 26 6.66 14.57 3.71
CA PHE A 26 7.12 15.85 3.18
C PHE A 26 6.88 17.04 4.11
N PHE A 27 5.78 17.06 4.88
CA PHE A 27 5.35 18.26 5.60
C PHE A 27 5.49 18.17 7.12
N LEU A 28 5.60 16.96 7.67
CA LEU A 28 5.64 16.71 9.12
C LEU A 28 7.00 16.16 9.59
N SER A 29 7.90 15.75 8.70
CA SER A 29 9.28 15.42 9.07
C SER A 29 9.99 16.60 9.72
N GLY A 30 10.74 16.34 10.79
CA GLY A 30 11.39 17.35 11.63
C GLY A 30 10.45 18.16 12.53
N LYS A 31 9.12 17.97 12.41
CA LYS A 31 8.11 18.57 13.29
C LYS A 31 7.46 17.55 14.21
N TRP A 32 7.37 16.30 13.77
CA TRP A 32 6.77 15.21 14.52
C TRP A 32 7.68 13.99 14.48
N SER A 33 8.22 13.63 15.66
CA SER A 33 9.20 12.54 15.80
C SER A 33 8.70 11.19 15.26
N VAL A 34 7.39 10.93 15.32
CA VAL A 34 6.77 9.72 14.77
C VAL A 34 7.02 9.57 13.26
N VAL A 35 7.04 10.68 12.52
CA VAL A 35 7.30 10.66 11.07
C VAL A 35 8.78 10.42 10.80
N ASP A 36 9.65 10.96 11.64
CA ASP A 36 11.09 10.72 11.53
C ASP A 36 11.43 9.25 11.87
N ASP A 37 10.72 8.67 12.86
CA ASP A 37 10.74 7.25 13.19
C ASP A 37 10.21 6.37 12.04
N LEU A 38 9.18 6.82 11.33
CA LEU A 38 8.64 6.08 10.18
C LEU A 38 9.60 6.10 8.99
N THR A 39 10.25 7.23 8.74
CA THR A 39 11.04 7.49 7.52
C THR A 39 12.52 7.19 7.68
N ASN A 40 12.98 6.84 8.89
CA ASN A 40 14.39 6.61 9.22
C ASN A 40 15.31 7.77 8.80
N GLY A 41 14.83 9.01 8.97
CA GLY A 41 15.54 10.22 8.53
C GLY A 41 15.61 10.42 7.01
N GLN A 42 14.97 9.57 6.21
CA GLN A 42 14.92 9.66 4.74
C GLN A 42 13.53 10.08 4.24
N ALA A 43 12.93 11.08 4.87
CA ALA A 43 11.56 11.50 4.61
C ALA A 43 11.28 11.86 3.14
N VAL A 44 12.23 12.49 2.45
CA VAL A 44 12.06 12.83 1.03
C VAL A 44 11.97 11.57 0.17
N LEU A 45 12.86 10.59 0.38
CA LEU A 45 12.85 9.35 -0.39
C LEU A 45 11.56 8.56 -0.12
N PHE A 46 11.23 8.36 1.15
CA PHE A 46 9.99 7.68 1.56
C PHE A 46 8.75 8.37 0.97
N GLY A 47 8.71 9.71 1.02
CA GLY A 47 7.60 10.48 0.44
C GLY A 47 7.48 10.29 -1.07
N VAL A 48 8.59 10.28 -1.81
CA VAL A 48 8.59 10.02 -3.26
C VAL A 48 8.09 8.61 -3.57
N GLU A 49 8.55 7.60 -2.84
CA GLU A 49 8.08 6.21 -3.00
C GLU A 49 6.57 6.10 -2.75
N MET A 50 6.07 6.78 -1.72
CA MET A 50 4.64 6.83 -1.42
C MET A 50 3.83 7.54 -2.51
N VAL A 51 4.32 8.66 -3.07
CA VAL A 51 3.66 9.33 -4.21
C VAL A 51 3.60 8.41 -5.44
N VAL A 52 4.68 7.69 -5.74
CA VAL A 52 4.70 6.73 -6.85
C VAL A 52 3.67 5.63 -6.62
N LEU A 53 3.63 5.05 -5.42
CA LEU A 53 2.64 4.04 -5.05
C LEU A 53 1.21 4.57 -5.17
N ALA A 54 0.95 5.79 -4.68
CA ALA A 54 -0.33 6.46 -4.77
C ALA A 54 -0.77 6.66 -6.23
N GLY A 55 0.12 7.18 -7.06
CA GLY A 55 -0.11 7.39 -8.49
C GLY A 55 -0.41 6.10 -9.24
N LEU A 56 0.36 5.04 -9.00
CA LEU A 56 0.12 3.72 -9.62
C LEU A 56 -1.23 3.13 -9.19
N ALA A 57 -1.57 3.22 -7.90
CA ALA A 57 -2.82 2.70 -7.36
C ALA A 57 -4.04 3.46 -7.89
N ALA A 58 -3.99 4.80 -7.90
CA ALA A 58 -5.03 5.65 -8.47
C ALA A 58 -5.20 5.41 -9.97
N TYR A 59 -4.10 5.30 -10.72
CA TYR A 59 -4.14 5.01 -12.15
C TYR A 59 -4.77 3.64 -12.43
N ALA A 60 -4.42 2.61 -11.66
CA ALA A 60 -5.02 1.28 -11.75
C ALA A 60 -6.53 1.31 -11.45
N ALA A 61 -6.95 2.08 -10.46
CA ALA A 61 -8.34 2.19 -10.04
C ALA A 61 -9.22 2.99 -11.03
N TRP A 62 -8.63 3.99 -11.71
CA TRP A 62 -9.34 4.85 -12.66
C TRP A 62 -9.66 4.14 -13.98
N LYS A 63 -8.82 3.20 -14.41
CA LYS A 63 -9.00 2.52 -15.70
C LYS A 63 -10.30 1.70 -15.76
N PRO A 64 -10.98 1.67 -16.92
CA PRO A 64 -12.19 0.86 -17.10
C PRO A 64 -11.90 -0.63 -16.92
N THR A 65 -10.74 -1.09 -17.40
CA THR A 65 -10.24 -2.46 -17.24
C THR A 65 -8.99 -2.47 -16.37
N ILE A 66 -9.00 -3.27 -15.30
CA ILE A 66 -7.88 -3.35 -14.35
C ILE A 66 -6.82 -4.30 -14.91
N SER A 67 -5.59 -3.79 -15.10
CA SER A 67 -4.45 -4.60 -15.52
C SER A 67 -3.93 -5.46 -14.39
N LYS A 68 -3.85 -6.78 -14.61
CA LYS A 68 -3.34 -7.72 -13.60
C LYS A 68 -1.88 -7.48 -13.26
N SER A 69 -1.04 -7.17 -14.25
CA SER A 69 0.38 -6.91 -14.04
C SER A 69 0.61 -5.67 -13.19
N LEU A 70 -0.18 -4.61 -13.42
CA LEU A 70 -0.11 -3.40 -12.62
C LEU A 70 -0.54 -3.63 -11.17
N VAL A 71 -1.61 -4.40 -10.95
CA VAL A 71 -2.03 -4.78 -9.58
C VAL A 71 -0.98 -5.64 -8.90
N SER A 72 -0.36 -6.60 -9.61
CA SER A 72 0.74 -7.40 -9.07
C SER A 72 1.95 -6.54 -8.68
N LEU A 73 2.27 -5.50 -9.47
CA LEU A 73 3.33 -4.55 -9.15
C LEU A 73 2.99 -3.74 -7.89
N ILE A 74 1.74 -3.27 -7.77
CA ILE A 74 1.27 -2.55 -6.57
C ILE A 74 1.34 -3.45 -5.32
N ILE A 75 0.95 -4.72 -5.45
CA ILE A 75 1.10 -5.70 -4.36
C ILE A 75 2.58 -5.87 -4.00
N ALA A 76 3.48 -5.93 -4.98
CA ALA A 76 4.91 -6.05 -4.72
C ALA A 76 5.46 -4.82 -3.96
N PHE A 77 5.07 -3.60 -4.35
CA PHE A 77 5.45 -2.39 -3.61
C PHE A 77 4.87 -2.36 -2.19
N ASN A 78 3.61 -2.72 -2.01
CA ASN A 78 3.03 -2.86 -0.67
C ASN A 78 3.77 -3.90 0.18
N SER A 79 4.17 -5.03 -0.42
CA SER A 79 4.95 -6.05 0.29
C SER A 79 6.33 -5.54 0.69
N LEU A 80 7.00 -4.76 -0.16
CA LEU A 80 8.27 -4.11 0.18
C LEU A 80 8.09 -3.10 1.32
N LEU A 81 7.02 -2.29 1.27
CA LEU A 81 6.66 -1.38 2.35
C LEU A 81 6.38 -2.14 3.65
N LEU A 82 5.66 -3.25 3.60
CA LEU A 82 5.39 -4.08 4.77
C LEU A 82 6.69 -4.66 5.36
N ILE A 83 7.60 -5.15 4.52
CA ILE A 83 8.91 -5.64 4.96
C ILE A 83 9.69 -4.51 5.63
N TYR A 84 9.71 -3.31 5.03
CA TYR A 84 10.33 -2.13 5.62
C TYR A 84 9.77 -1.82 7.01
N LEU A 85 8.44 -1.77 7.16
CA LEU A 85 7.77 -1.53 8.45
C LEU A 85 8.09 -2.63 9.48
N ILE A 86 8.17 -3.90 9.04
CA ILE A 86 8.55 -5.02 9.92
C ILE A 86 9.99 -4.86 10.41
N VAL A 87 10.93 -4.54 9.52
CA VAL A 87 12.34 -4.33 9.89
C VAL A 87 12.48 -3.13 10.85
N ARG A 88 11.65 -2.09 10.69
CA ARG A 88 11.64 -0.96 11.63
C ARG A 88 11.29 -1.39 13.05
N PHE A 89 10.48 -2.42 13.30
CA PHE A 89 10.24 -2.90 14.67
C PHE A 89 11.48 -3.40 15.40
N GLU A 90 12.51 -3.80 14.68
CA GLU A 90 13.76 -4.27 15.27
C GLU A 90 14.70 -3.12 15.64
N ASP A 91 14.38 -1.88 15.25
CA ASP A 91 15.20 -0.71 15.52
C ASP A 91 14.96 -0.17 16.95
N PRO A 92 15.95 -0.25 17.84
CA PRO A 92 15.82 0.20 19.22
C PRO A 92 15.69 1.72 19.36
N ALA A 93 15.93 2.50 18.29
CA ALA A 93 15.83 3.95 18.32
C ALA A 93 14.38 4.47 18.17
N ILE A 94 13.42 3.60 17.81
CA ILE A 94 12.03 4.01 17.56
C ILE A 94 11.29 4.28 18.89
N SER A 95 10.57 5.40 18.94
CA SER A 95 9.75 5.76 20.09
C SER A 95 8.55 4.81 20.27
N ALA A 96 8.01 4.70 21.49
CA ALA A 96 6.82 3.88 21.75
C ALA A 96 5.62 4.27 20.87
N LEU A 97 5.39 5.58 20.68
CA LEU A 97 4.36 6.09 19.77
C LEU A 97 4.67 5.76 18.31
N GLY A 98 5.96 5.84 17.90
CA GLY A 98 6.40 5.42 16.57
C GLY A 98 6.09 3.95 16.31
N MET A 99 6.35 3.06 17.28
CA MET A 99 6.03 1.64 17.17
C MET A 99 4.52 1.39 17.01
N GLU A 100 3.67 2.09 17.76
CA GLU A 100 2.21 1.97 17.63
C GLU A 100 1.72 2.37 16.24
N VAL A 101 2.23 3.47 15.70
CA VAL A 101 1.87 3.95 14.35
C VAL A 101 2.39 3.00 13.27
N ILE A 102 3.64 2.54 13.38
CA ILE A 102 4.21 1.54 12.46
C ILE A 102 3.39 0.25 12.48
N ALA A 103 2.91 -0.19 13.66
CA ALA A 103 2.03 -1.36 13.77
C ALA A 103 0.70 -1.16 13.07
N PHE A 104 0.09 0.00 13.26
CA PHE A 104 -1.15 0.34 12.60
C PHE A 104 -1.00 0.36 11.08
N ASP A 105 0.05 1.01 10.58
CA ASP A 105 0.36 1.08 9.15
C ASP A 105 0.67 -0.31 8.57
N ALA A 106 1.44 -1.14 9.28
CA ALA A 106 1.72 -2.51 8.86
C ALA A 106 0.44 -3.35 8.74
N VAL A 107 -0.51 -3.21 9.68
CA VAL A 107 -1.82 -3.88 9.62
C VAL A 107 -2.64 -3.40 8.43
N ILE A 108 -2.65 -2.10 8.14
CA ILE A 108 -3.35 -1.55 6.96
C ILE A 108 -2.75 -2.11 5.67
N VAL A 109 -1.43 -2.05 5.52
CA VAL A 109 -0.73 -2.54 4.33
C VAL A 109 -0.97 -4.03 4.14
N LEU A 110 -0.90 -4.82 5.21
CA LEU A 110 -1.21 -6.25 5.18
C LEU A 110 -2.65 -6.52 4.73
N ALA A 111 -3.62 -5.79 5.29
CA ALA A 111 -5.03 -5.91 4.90
C ALA A 111 -5.24 -5.58 3.42
N LEU A 112 -4.59 -4.52 2.92
CA LEU A 112 -4.63 -4.13 1.51
C LEU A 112 -4.05 -5.22 0.59
N ILE A 113 -2.89 -5.78 0.94
CA ILE A 113 -2.27 -6.89 0.22
C ILE A 113 -3.23 -8.08 0.13
N ILE A 114 -3.79 -8.50 1.27
CA ILE A 114 -4.72 -9.65 1.33
C ILE A 114 -5.94 -9.39 0.44
N VAL A 115 -6.57 -8.22 0.55
CA VAL A 115 -7.76 -7.88 -0.24
C VAL A 115 -7.43 -7.82 -1.73
N GLN A 116 -6.31 -7.21 -2.12
CA GLN A 116 -5.88 -7.12 -3.52
C GLN A 116 -5.57 -8.51 -4.10
N ILE A 117 -4.86 -9.38 -3.38
CA ILE A 117 -4.58 -10.76 -3.80
C ILE A 117 -5.87 -11.56 -3.97
N ARG A 118 -6.77 -11.55 -2.97
CA ARG A 118 -8.03 -12.31 -3.02
C ARG A 118 -8.90 -11.83 -4.17
N SER A 119 -9.01 -10.52 -4.36
CA SER A 119 -9.83 -9.93 -5.42
C SER A 119 -9.24 -10.18 -6.81
N LEU A 120 -7.91 -10.15 -6.96
CA LEU A 120 -7.22 -10.47 -8.21
C LEU A 120 -7.38 -11.94 -8.62
N ARG A 121 -7.34 -12.87 -7.65
CA ARG A 121 -7.63 -14.30 -7.88
C ARG A 121 -9.06 -14.50 -8.34
N ALA A 122 -10.04 -13.91 -7.65
CA ALA A 122 -11.45 -14.01 -8.01
C ALA A 122 -11.74 -13.38 -9.39
N TYR A 123 -11.13 -12.24 -9.69
CA TYR A 123 -11.21 -11.60 -11.01
C TYR A 123 -10.61 -12.51 -12.11
N SER A 124 -9.50 -13.19 -11.84
CA SER A 124 -8.87 -14.09 -12.80
C SER A 124 -9.68 -15.35 -13.10
N GLN A 125 -10.42 -15.88 -12.12
CA GLN A 125 -11.28 -17.05 -12.30
C GLN A 125 -12.54 -16.70 -13.09
N ALA A 126 -13.09 -15.50 -12.93
CA ALA A 126 -14.27 -15.05 -13.66
C ALA A 126 -14.03 -14.80 -15.17
N VAL A 127 -12.77 -14.63 -15.59
CA VAL A 127 -12.39 -14.35 -16.99
C VAL A 127 -12.01 -15.62 -17.76
N LYS A 128 -11.76 -16.76 -17.09
CA LYS A 128 -11.59 -18.04 -17.80
C LYS A 128 -12.98 -18.52 -18.25
N PRO A 129 -13.21 -18.78 -19.56
CA PRO A 129 -14.44 -19.43 -19.97
C PRO A 129 -14.49 -20.80 -19.31
N THR A 130 -15.61 -21.13 -18.67
CA THR A 130 -15.99 -22.51 -18.40
C THR A 130 -16.02 -23.24 -19.74
N MET A 131 -14.91 -23.87 -20.13
CA MET A 131 -14.93 -24.92 -21.13
C MET A 131 -15.58 -26.11 -20.46
N VAL A 132 -16.92 -26.14 -20.52
CA VAL A 132 -17.71 -27.31 -20.21
C VAL A 132 -17.51 -28.24 -21.40
N SER A 133 -16.76 -29.33 -21.17
CA SER A 133 -16.71 -30.51 -22.03
C SER A 133 -18.03 -31.26 -22.01
#